data_AF-A0A975GRU5-F1
#
_entry.id   AF-A0A975GRU5-F1
#
_cell.length_a   1.000
_cell.length_b   1.000
_cell.length_c   1.000
_cell.angle_alpha   90.00
_cell.angle_beta   90.00
_cell.angle_gamma   90.00
#
_symmetry.space_group_name_H-M   'P 1'
#
loop_
_entity.id
_entity.type
_entity.pdbx_description
1 polymer ?
#
loop_
_entity_poly.entity_id
_entity_poly.type
_entity_poly.pdbx_seq_one_letter_code
_entity_poly.pdbx_strand_id
1 'polypeptide(L)'
;MKDYQKINAQLNEELKAMRQRVAALELKLAEVGTKPDNTSEKFVKRSLRKEFEADIEFIGDFDIIEAKGINFSEGGICFELSENLPFEMRFEYEGKLRRRRAHLIWVKHLPEGGYRFGLKFIPSEPHSEI
;
A
#
# COMPACT_ATOMS: atom_id res chain seq x y z
N MET A 1 -26.27 -21.20 37.87
CA MET A 1 -25.36 -20.23 38.52
C MET A 1 -23.90 -20.69 38.61
N LYS A 2 -23.60 -21.98 38.85
CA LYS A 2 -22.21 -22.48 38.95
C LYS A 2 -21.44 -22.48 37.61
N ASP A 3 -22.12 -22.67 36.48
CA ASP A 3 -21.45 -22.75 35.17
C ASP A 3 -20.98 -21.38 34.66
N TYR A 4 -21.70 -20.31 34.98
CA TYR A 4 -21.29 -18.93 34.66
C TYR A 4 -20.01 -18.53 35.41
N GLN A 5 -19.85 -18.99 36.64
CA GLN A 5 -18.63 -18.76 37.43
C GLN A 5 -17.43 -19.53 36.86
N LYS A 6 -17.64 -20.74 36.34
CA LYS A 6 -16.60 -21.52 35.67
C LYS A 6 -16.17 -20.89 34.34
N ILE A 7 -17.12 -20.43 33.53
CA ILE A 7 -16.84 -19.78 32.25
C ILE A 7 -16.07 -18.47 32.46
N ASN A 8 -16.45 -17.66 33.45
CA ASN A 8 -15.73 -16.42 33.77
C ASN A 8 -14.32 -16.69 34.32
N ALA A 9 -14.15 -17.72 35.14
CA ALA A 9 -12.82 -18.12 35.61
C ALA A 9 -11.92 -18.55 34.44
N GLN A 10 -12.48 -19.29 33.48
CA GLN A 10 -11.76 -19.71 32.28
C GLN A 10 -11.40 -18.51 31.38
N LEU A 11 -12.34 -17.58 31.15
CA LEU A 11 -12.07 -16.36 30.38
C LEU A 11 -10.98 -15.50 31.03
N ASN A 12 -10.97 -15.40 32.36
CA ASN A 12 -9.97 -14.63 33.08
C ASN A 12 -8.57 -15.24 32.97
N GLU A 13 -8.47 -16.58 32.99
CA GLU A 13 -7.19 -17.28 32.75
C GLU A 13 -6.71 -17.10 31.31
N GLU A 14 -7.59 -17.19 30.33
CA GLU A 14 -7.25 -16.95 28.92
C GLU A 14 -6.79 -15.50 28.69
N LEU A 15 -7.48 -14.51 29.28
CA LEU A 15 -7.07 -13.11 29.22
C LEU A 15 -5.72 -12.85 29.89
N LYS A 16 -5.45 -13.52 31.01
CA LYS A 16 -4.16 -13.43 31.71
C LYS A 16 -3.03 -14.02 30.88
N ALA A 17 -3.25 -15.19 30.28
CA ALA A 17 -2.29 -15.82 29.38
C ALA A 17 -2.03 -14.96 28.14
N MET A 18 -3.06 -14.32 27.58
CA MET A 18 -2.92 -13.42 26.44
C MET A 18 -2.12 -12.16 26.79
N ARG A 19 -2.40 -11.53 27.94
CA ARG A 19 -1.63 -10.37 28.44
C ARG A 19 -0.16 -10.70 28.64
N GLN A 20 0.16 -11.89 29.17
CA GLN A 20 1.54 -12.34 29.34
C GLN A 20 2.26 -12.55 28.00
N ARG A 21 1.57 -13.09 26.98
CA ARG A 21 2.13 -13.24 25.63
C ARG A 21 2.41 -11.89 24.97
N VAL A 22 1.50 -10.93 25.12
CA VAL A 22 1.69 -9.56 24.60
C VAL A 22 2.90 -8.91 25.27
N ALA A 23 2.99 -8.95 26.60
CA ALA A 23 4.13 -8.38 27.33
C ALA A 23 5.47 -9.02 26.93
N ALA A 24 5.50 -10.33 26.71
CA ALA A 24 6.71 -11.04 26.24
C ALA A 24 7.09 -10.66 24.80
N LEU A 25 6.11 -10.41 23.92
CA LEU A 25 6.36 -9.95 22.56
C LEU A 25 6.82 -8.49 22.53
N GLU A 26 6.25 -7.63 23.37
CA GLU A 26 6.68 -6.23 23.53
C GLU A 26 8.13 -6.13 24.04
N LEU A 27 8.51 -6.98 25.00
CA LEU A 27 9.91 -7.10 25.44
C LEU A 27 10.85 -7.55 24.32
N LYS A 28 10.46 -8.57 23.54
CA LYS A 28 11.24 -9.01 22.38
C LYS A 28 11.36 -7.92 21.30
N LEU A 29 10.32 -7.13 21.08
CA LEU A 29 10.34 -5.98 20.17
C LEU A 29 11.29 -4.88 20.67
N ALA A 30 11.31 -4.62 21.98
CA ALA A 30 12.24 -3.67 22.59
C ALA A 30 13.71 -4.15 22.50
N GLU A 31 13.95 -5.45 22.63
CA GLU A 31 15.27 -6.07 22.43
C GLU A 31 15.72 -6.03 20.96
N VAL A 32 14.80 -6.16 20.01
CA VAL A 32 15.09 -5.96 18.57
C VAL A 32 15.36 -4.48 18.24
N GLY A 33 14.79 -3.54 19.02
CA GLY A 33 14.97 -2.09 18.88
C GLY A 33 16.28 -1.50 19.43
N THR A 34 17.17 -2.30 20.01
CA THR A 34 18.44 -1.82 20.62
C THR A 34 19.71 -2.28 19.90
N LYS A 35 19.60 -2.66 18.61
CA LYS A 35 20.76 -2.55 17.71
C LYS A 35 20.80 -1.13 17.15
N PRO A 36 21.88 -0.36 17.35
CA PRO A 36 22.05 0.92 16.67
C PRO A 36 22.36 0.61 15.21
N ASP A 37 21.33 0.41 14.41
CA ASP A 37 21.48 0.48 12.97
C ASP A 37 21.67 1.96 12.63
N ASN A 38 22.91 2.31 12.32
CA ASN A 38 23.37 3.61 11.84
C ASN A 38 22.87 3.86 10.41
N THR A 39 21.61 3.54 10.15
CA THR A 39 20.91 3.89 8.93
C THR A 39 19.76 4.77 9.35
N SER A 40 20.02 6.08 9.32
CA SER A 40 18.97 7.08 9.33
C SER A 40 18.08 6.86 8.12
N GLU A 41 17.15 5.92 8.24
CA GLU A 41 15.96 5.88 7.41
C GLU A 41 15.24 7.19 7.69
N LYS A 42 15.56 8.20 6.88
CA LYS A 42 14.75 9.40 6.72
C LYS A 42 13.34 8.88 6.50
N PHE A 43 12.49 8.97 7.52
CA PHE A 43 11.06 8.85 7.35
C PHE A 43 10.69 9.85 6.26
N VAL A 44 10.55 9.36 5.02
CA VAL A 44 10.13 10.20 3.90
C VAL A 44 8.71 10.61 4.24
N LYS A 45 8.57 11.83 4.78
CA LYS A 45 7.29 12.41 5.17
C LYS A 45 6.38 12.34 3.95
N ARG A 46 5.41 11.42 3.97
CA ARG A 46 4.42 11.29 2.89
C ARG A 46 3.70 12.63 2.77
N SER A 47 3.61 13.15 1.56
CA SER A 47 2.87 14.39 1.29
C SER A 47 1.40 14.21 1.69
N LEU A 48 0.80 15.27 2.24
CA LEU A 48 -0.61 15.31 2.56
C LEU A 48 -1.43 15.09 1.29
N ARG A 49 -2.38 14.16 1.35
CA ARG A 49 -3.34 13.91 0.27
C ARG A 49 -4.49 14.90 0.44
N LYS A 50 -4.84 15.60 -0.64
CA LYS A 50 -6.03 16.44 -0.72
C LYS A 50 -7.09 15.68 -1.50
N GLU A 51 -8.31 15.65 -0.99
CA GLU A 51 -9.45 15.15 -1.75
C GLU A 51 -9.74 16.12 -2.89
N PHE A 52 -9.99 15.58 -4.07
CA PHE A 52 -10.46 16.32 -5.23
C PHE A 52 -11.24 15.38 -6.14
N GLU A 53 -12.18 15.95 -6.89
CA GLU A 53 -12.98 15.25 -7.89
C GLU A 53 -12.63 15.83 -9.26
N ALA A 54 -12.26 14.98 -10.20
CA ALA A 54 -11.96 15.33 -11.57
C ALA A 54 -12.11 14.10 -12.47
N ASP A 55 -12.52 14.33 -13.71
CA ASP A 55 -12.39 13.32 -14.75
C ASP A 55 -10.92 13.14 -15.11
N ILE A 56 -10.45 11.89 -15.08
CA ILE A 56 -9.06 11.53 -15.36
C ILE A 56 -9.05 10.60 -16.56
N GLU A 57 -8.35 11.02 -17.61
CA GLU A 57 -8.04 10.15 -18.74
C GLU A 57 -6.69 9.46 -18.52
N PHE A 58 -6.69 8.13 -18.61
CA PHE A 58 -5.49 7.31 -18.54
C PHE A 58 -5.03 6.95 -19.95
N ILE A 59 -3.79 7.31 -20.27
CA ILE A 59 -3.13 6.99 -21.53
C ILE A 59 -2.03 5.98 -21.19
N GLY A 60 -2.31 4.71 -21.46
CA GLY A 60 -1.33 3.63 -21.39
C GLY A 60 -0.76 3.39 -22.78
N ASP A 61 0.48 3.79 -23.00
CA ASP A 61 1.24 3.48 -24.21
C ASP A 61 2.20 2.34 -23.88
N PHE A 62 1.66 1.12 -23.92
CA PHE A 62 2.41 -0.10 -23.63
C PHE A 62 2.45 -0.95 -24.89
N ASP A 63 3.64 -1.25 -25.38
CA ASP A 63 3.81 -2.13 -26.54
C ASP A 63 3.78 -3.60 -26.09
N ILE A 64 4.88 -4.09 -25.52
CA ILE A 64 4.96 -5.40 -24.86
C ILE A 64 5.68 -5.21 -23.53
N ILE A 65 5.12 -5.75 -22.45
CA ILE A 65 5.72 -5.70 -21.12
C ILE A 65 6.06 -7.12 -20.70
N GLU A 66 7.33 -7.35 -20.38
CA GLU A 66 7.78 -8.62 -19.86
C GLU A 66 7.28 -8.83 -18.44
N ALA A 67 6.62 -9.97 -18.21
CA ALA A 67 6.06 -10.35 -16.93
C ALA A 67 6.49 -11.77 -16.57
N LYS A 68 6.74 -12.00 -15.29
CA LYS A 68 7.00 -13.33 -14.77
C LYS A 68 5.72 -13.91 -14.19
N GLY A 69 5.26 -15.02 -14.73
CA GLY A 69 4.10 -15.73 -14.20
C GLY A 69 4.35 -16.25 -12.79
N ILE A 70 3.37 -16.09 -11.90
CA ILE A 70 3.39 -16.59 -10.51
C ILE A 70 2.55 -17.86 -10.38
N ASN A 71 1.31 -17.81 -10.85
CA ASN A 71 0.41 -18.98 -10.90
C ASN A 71 -0.70 -18.77 -11.93
N PHE A 72 -1.33 -19.86 -12.35
CA PHE A 72 -2.47 -19.84 -13.26
C PHE A 72 -3.54 -20.85 -12.82
N SER A 73 -4.77 -20.59 -13.19
CA SER A 73 -5.93 -21.46 -13.04
C SER A 73 -6.86 -21.30 -14.25
N GLU A 74 -7.91 -22.12 -14.33
CA GLU A 74 -8.95 -21.98 -15.37
C GLU A 74 -9.64 -20.59 -15.34
N GLY A 75 -9.73 -19.96 -14.15
CA GLY A 75 -10.42 -18.68 -13.97
C GLY A 75 -9.51 -17.44 -13.99
N GLY A 76 -8.19 -17.59 -14.11
CA GLY A 76 -7.29 -16.43 -14.08
C GLY A 76 -5.80 -16.74 -13.92
N ILE A 77 -4.99 -15.69 -14.06
CA ILE A 77 -3.54 -15.72 -14.00
C ILE A 77 -3.01 -14.62 -13.07
N CYS A 78 -1.97 -14.94 -12.30
CA CYS A 78 -1.21 -13.99 -11.50
C CYS A 78 0.21 -13.89 -12.06
N PHE A 79 0.72 -12.67 -12.25
CA PHE A 79 2.06 -12.40 -12.74
C PHE A 79 2.67 -11.20 -12.00
N GLU A 80 4.00 -11.12 -12.01
CA GLU A 80 4.78 -10.00 -11.47
C GLU A 80 5.53 -9.28 -12.60
N LEU A 81 5.76 -7.98 -12.42
CA LEU A 81 6.58 -7.17 -13.31
C LEU A 81 7.86 -6.78 -12.58
N SER A 82 8.99 -6.77 -13.29
CA SER A 82 10.27 -6.28 -12.77
C SER A 82 10.28 -4.75 -12.61
N GLU A 83 9.42 -4.05 -13.37
CA GLU A 83 9.35 -2.60 -13.40
C GLU A 83 7.93 -2.08 -13.17
N ASN A 84 7.83 -0.86 -12.64
CA ASN A 84 6.54 -0.23 -12.39
C ASN A 84 5.95 0.32 -13.70
N LEU A 85 4.70 -0.04 -13.99
CA LEU A 85 3.95 0.44 -15.15
C LEU A 85 3.81 1.98 -15.16
N PRO A 86 4.41 2.69 -16.13
CA PRO A 86 4.22 4.13 -16.27
C PRO A 86 2.91 4.42 -17.03
N PHE A 87 2.02 5.19 -16.40
CA PHE A 87 0.84 5.74 -17.04
C PHE A 87 1.03 7.21 -17.28
N GLU A 88 0.52 7.71 -18.40
CA GLU A 88 0.29 9.12 -18.58
C GLU A 88 -1.16 9.47 -18.23
N MET A 89 -1.35 10.58 -17.54
CA MET A 89 -2.66 11.03 -17.10
C MET A 89 -2.88 12.48 -17.53
N ARG A 90 -4.10 12.74 -18.00
CA ARG A 90 -4.61 14.07 -18.31
C ARG A 90 -5.85 14.35 -17.45
N PHE A 91 -5.82 15.45 -16.71
CA PHE A 91 -6.91 15.84 -15.81
C PHE A 91 -6.90 17.34 -15.58
N GLU A 92 -8.06 17.91 -15.25
CA GLU A 92 -8.18 19.29 -14.83
C GLU A 92 -7.96 19.43 -13.32
N TYR A 93 -7.14 20.40 -12.91
CA TYR A 93 -6.97 20.74 -11.50
C TYR A 93 -6.73 22.23 -11.34
N GLU A 94 -7.55 22.89 -10.52
CA GLU A 94 -7.56 24.35 -10.32
C GLU A 94 -7.76 25.13 -11.65
N GLY A 95 -8.69 24.67 -12.49
CA GLY A 95 -9.01 25.32 -13.78
C GLY A 95 -7.93 25.15 -14.86
N LYS A 96 -6.94 24.28 -14.62
CA LYS A 96 -5.83 24.04 -15.55
C LYS A 96 -5.76 22.58 -15.94
N LEU A 97 -5.70 22.33 -17.24
CA LEU A 97 -5.39 21.01 -17.79
C LEU A 97 -3.95 20.66 -17.44
N ARG A 98 -3.76 19.53 -16.74
CA ARG A 98 -2.45 19.01 -16.36
C ARG A 98 -2.21 17.69 -17.06
N ARG A 99 -0.97 17.49 -17.50
CA ARG A 99 -0.46 16.23 -18.04
C ARG A 99 0.66 15.76 -17.12
N ARG A 100 0.56 14.52 -16.61
CA ARG A 100 1.55 13.96 -15.68
C ARG A 100 1.77 12.49 -15.96
N ARG A 101 3.02 12.03 -15.85
CA ARG A 101 3.34 10.60 -15.83
C ARG A 101 3.42 10.10 -14.40
N ALA A 102 2.98 8.86 -14.15
CA ALA A 102 3.00 8.24 -12.84
C ALA A 102 3.19 6.72 -12.93
N HIS A 103 3.89 6.15 -11.96
CA HIS A 103 3.99 4.71 -11.78
C HIS A 103 2.79 4.19 -10.98
N LEU A 104 2.19 3.09 -11.41
CA LEU A 104 1.21 2.36 -10.61
C LEU A 104 1.91 1.67 -9.42
N ILE A 105 1.45 1.94 -8.20
CA ILE A 105 2.03 1.37 -6.96
C ILE A 105 1.12 0.28 -6.37
N TRP A 106 -0.20 0.46 -6.45
CA TRP A 106 -1.15 -0.55 -5.99
C TRP A 106 -2.50 -0.40 -6.67
N VAL A 107 -3.23 -1.51 -6.73
CA VAL A 107 -4.62 -1.57 -7.17
C VAL A 107 -5.43 -2.30 -6.09
N LYS A 108 -6.63 -1.80 -5.81
CA LYS A 108 -7.57 -2.43 -4.89
C LYS A 108 -8.92 -2.58 -5.55
N HIS A 109 -9.45 -3.80 -5.62
CA HIS A 109 -10.84 -4.03 -6.02
C HIS A 109 -11.79 -3.49 -4.95
N LEU A 110 -12.84 -2.80 -5.38
CA LEU A 110 -13.86 -2.23 -4.50
C LEU A 110 -15.06 -3.19 -4.38
N PRO A 111 -15.74 -3.25 -3.22
CA PRO A 111 -16.86 -4.19 -3.00
C PRO A 111 -18.02 -4.03 -3.99
N GLU A 112 -18.26 -2.81 -4.47
CA GLU A 112 -19.38 -2.48 -5.37
C GLU A 112 -19.08 -2.73 -6.86
N GLY A 113 -17.92 -3.31 -7.16
CA GLY A 113 -17.41 -3.40 -8.52
C GLY A 113 -16.58 -2.16 -8.87
N GLY A 114 -15.40 -2.38 -9.44
CA GLY A 114 -14.46 -1.33 -9.80
C GLY A 114 -13.14 -1.41 -9.03
N TYR A 115 -12.24 -0.49 -9.33
CA TYR A 115 -10.86 -0.53 -8.85
C TYR A 115 -10.41 0.85 -8.40
N ARG A 116 -9.68 0.89 -7.28
CA ARG A 116 -8.95 2.06 -6.81
C ARG A 116 -7.47 1.89 -7.11
N PHE A 117 -6.90 2.87 -7.81
CA PHE A 117 -5.50 2.88 -8.21
C PHE A 117 -4.73 3.86 -7.34
N GLY A 118 -3.59 3.43 -6.81
CA GLY A 118 -2.62 4.30 -6.16
C GLY A 118 -1.40 4.49 -7.05
N LEU A 119 -1.19 5.71 -7.55
CA LEU A 119 -0.07 6.03 -8.42
C LEU A 119 0.92 6.98 -7.74
N LYS A 120 2.17 6.94 -8.18
CA LYS A 120 3.25 7.85 -7.78
C LYS A 120 3.74 8.63 -8.99
N PHE A 121 3.63 9.96 -8.95
CA PHE A 121 4.13 10.79 -10.04
C PHE A 121 5.62 10.57 -10.30
N ILE A 122 5.96 10.50 -11.58
CA ILE A 122 7.33 10.56 -12.06
C ILE A 122 7.73 12.04 -12.02
N PRO A 123 8.86 12.40 -11.38
CA PRO A 123 9.37 13.76 -11.46
C PRO A 123 9.54 14.13 -12.92
N SER A 124 8.88 15.19 -13.37
CA SER A 124 9.21 15.80 -14.65
C SER A 124 10.64 16.32 -14.55
N GLU A 125 11.53 15.89 -15.43
CA GLU A 125 12.87 16.50 -15.55
C GLU A 125 12.68 18.01 -15.65
N PRO A 126 13.42 18.82 -14.87
CA PRO A 126 13.42 20.26 -15.08
C PRO A 126 13.91 20.47 -16.51
N HIS A 127 13.04 21.02 -17.37
CA HIS A 127 13.45 21.49 -18.68
C HIS A 127 14.64 22.42 -18.48
N SER A 128 15.83 21.98 -18.90
CA SER A 128 16.92 22.90 -19.20
C SER A 128 16.45 23.71 -20.40
N GLU A 129 15.97 24.92 -20.13
CA GLU A 129 15.78 25.95 -21.15
C GLU A 129 17.10 26.10 -21.90
N ILE A 130 17.09 25.81 -23.20
CA ILE A 130 18.12 26.22 -24.16
C ILE A 130 17.72 27.59 -24.68
#